data_AF-A0A519I8U6-F1
#
_entry.id   AF-A0A519I8U6-F1
#
_cell.length_a   1.000
_cell.length_b   1.000
_cell.length_c   1.000
_cell.angle_alpha   90.00
_cell.angle_beta   90.00
_cell.angle_gamma   90.00
#
_symmetry.space_group_name_H-M   'P 1'
#
loop_
_entity.id
_entity.type
_entity.pdbx_description
1 polymer ?
#
loop_
_entity_poly.entity_id
_entity_poly.type
_entity_poly.pdbx_seq_one_letter_code
_entity_poly.pdbx_strand_id
1 'polypeptide(L)'
;MNAARYSQVLLAPWRQRDRAAPWSRRIIAAVMLVATVGCLIWLPPQMGWRVAVGMLLVVAMGVWMAVGYNLLEQNHPTAARTVPGHARTLRYAALLGWTLFTMLNTALVLLMLPAIELWPLLLLCSGFFAAFLLWTTRLVWIWLLMMLVSPLSLALGKQLAPARQAIAALWETHTFAVLLLCLVFQAWLVVRAIADGGARHEARYARQALMRRAMQMQMEGKPPVFLSWAPFERVFRPYMRILSAWLQHVLNRADNSSTHSVMQRAEIVLHGQQHWLKYALTMGTIGAIVVTAFTGVISTTGVSLAVVLRQGAFGMGIGIASAGLNAGFTTANMLWQSRREQALLRLLPGMPQGAALNRAVARLQWRDFSVSWLLTTAALAALGAGADDQTLLCLPFAALPIATLTLTRRPALMRMPTPLAMMVPSFAFLSLAGALFLLQQQLGVSLWLEGVAMLAVSVPLLIWRW
;
A
#
# COMPACT_ATOMS: atom_id res chain seq x y z
N MET A 1 41.72 11.93 5.41
CA MET A 1 40.48 11.25 4.95
C MET A 1 39.29 11.91 5.64
N ASN A 2 38.42 12.56 4.88
CA ASN A 2 37.46 13.55 5.38
C ASN A 2 36.27 12.92 6.11
N ALA A 3 36.17 13.10 7.43
CA ALA A 3 34.96 12.86 8.22
C ALA A 3 33.72 13.57 7.63
N ALA A 4 33.92 14.66 6.88
CA ALA A 4 32.89 15.39 6.13
C ALA A 4 32.23 14.58 4.99
N ARG A 5 32.90 13.58 4.39
CA ARG A 5 32.27 12.71 3.37
C ARG A 5 31.33 11.67 4.01
N TYR A 6 31.71 11.14 5.17
CA TYR A 6 30.88 10.18 5.91
C TYR A 6 29.68 10.83 6.58
N SER A 7 29.79 12.09 7.01
CA SER A 7 28.64 12.83 7.54
C SER A 7 27.56 13.03 6.47
N GLN A 8 27.91 13.30 5.21
CA GLN A 8 26.90 13.44 4.14
C GLN A 8 26.18 12.12 3.84
N VAL A 9 26.88 11.00 3.91
CA VAL A 9 26.34 9.65 3.67
C VAL A 9 25.29 9.25 4.71
N LEU A 10 25.48 9.58 5.99
CA LEU A 10 24.51 9.23 7.05
C LEU A 10 23.44 10.31 7.30
N LEU A 11 23.71 11.56 6.89
CA LEU A 11 22.79 12.69 7.11
C LEU A 11 21.73 12.82 6.01
N ALA A 12 21.88 12.15 4.86
CA ALA A 12 21.00 12.31 3.70
C ALA A 12 19.49 12.05 3.98
N PRO A 13 19.06 11.00 4.71
CA PRO A 13 17.63 10.74 4.91
C PRO A 13 16.95 11.83 5.76
N TRP A 14 17.65 12.27 6.79
CA TRP A 14 17.16 13.25 7.77
C TRP A 14 17.21 14.68 7.22
N ARG A 15 18.19 14.97 6.35
CA ARG A 15 18.36 16.28 5.70
C ARG A 15 17.57 16.44 4.41
N GLN A 16 17.03 15.37 3.82
CA GLN A 16 15.98 15.46 2.80
C GLN A 16 14.71 16.02 3.45
N ARG A 17 14.72 17.33 3.72
CA ARG A 17 13.52 18.11 3.97
C ARG A 17 12.73 18.08 2.68
N ASP A 18 11.62 17.37 2.71
CA ASP A 18 10.61 17.54 1.69
C ASP A 18 10.04 18.96 1.85
N ARG A 19 10.61 19.92 1.12
CA ARG A 19 10.16 21.32 1.14
C ARG A 19 8.69 21.44 0.75
N ALA A 20 8.16 20.46 0.00
CA ALA A 20 6.77 20.46 -0.44
C ALA A 20 5.80 19.92 0.63
N ALA A 21 6.27 19.18 1.64
CA ALA A 21 5.41 18.56 2.64
C ALA A 21 6.00 18.61 4.08
N PRO A 22 6.29 19.81 4.63
CA PRO A 22 6.95 19.96 5.94
C PRO A 22 6.14 19.39 7.12
N TRP A 23 4.82 19.26 6.96
CA TRP A 23 3.92 18.79 8.00
C TRP A 23 3.67 17.29 8.01
N SER A 24 3.92 16.57 6.91
CA SER A 24 3.58 15.15 6.78
C SER A 24 4.20 14.29 7.89
N ARG A 25 5.52 14.43 8.10
CA ARG A 25 6.26 13.73 9.17
C ARG A 25 5.78 14.13 10.56
N ARG A 26 5.44 15.41 10.76
CA ARG A 26 4.92 15.91 12.04
C ARG A 26 3.54 15.37 12.35
N ILE A 27 2.66 15.27 11.34
CA ILE A 27 1.32 14.70 11.48
C ILE A 27 1.42 13.21 11.78
N ILE A 28 2.27 12.46 11.06
CA ILE A 28 2.48 11.04 11.36
C ILE A 28 2.99 10.87 12.80
N ALA A 29 3.96 11.68 13.23
CA ALA A 29 4.46 11.64 14.60
C ALA A 29 3.36 12.01 15.62
N ALA A 30 2.54 13.02 15.34
CA ALA A 30 1.43 13.43 16.19
C ALA A 30 0.36 12.35 16.28
N VAL A 31 -0.01 11.71 15.16
CA VAL A 31 -0.97 10.60 15.12
C VAL A 31 -0.43 9.41 15.90
N MET A 32 0.84 9.05 15.72
CA MET A 32 1.49 7.98 16.50
C MET A 32 1.52 8.31 17.98
N LEU A 33 1.82 9.56 18.35
CA LEU A 33 1.80 10.00 19.75
C LEU A 33 0.40 9.94 20.35
N VAL A 34 -0.62 10.47 19.66
CA VAL A 34 -2.02 10.43 20.11
C VAL A 34 -2.49 8.99 20.23
N ALA A 35 -2.16 8.11 19.28
CA ALA A 35 -2.48 6.70 19.35
C ALA A 35 -1.78 6.03 20.54
N THR A 36 -0.50 6.34 20.78
CA THR A 36 0.27 5.82 21.91
C THR A 36 -0.35 6.24 23.24
N VAL A 37 -0.65 7.54 23.40
CA VAL A 37 -1.29 8.10 24.60
C VAL A 37 -2.68 7.50 24.78
N GLY A 38 -3.46 7.39 23.69
CA GLY A 38 -4.77 6.74 23.70
C GLY A 38 -4.68 5.29 24.18
N CYS A 39 -3.74 4.50 23.66
CA CYS A 39 -3.53 3.13 24.12
C CYS A 39 -3.12 3.05 25.60
N LEU A 40 -2.30 3.99 26.08
CA LEU A 40 -1.90 4.02 27.50
C LEU A 40 -3.04 4.40 28.45
N ILE A 41 -3.98 5.24 28.01
CA ILE A 41 -5.11 5.69 28.83
C ILE A 41 -6.26 4.69 28.80
N TRP A 42 -6.60 4.15 27.62
CA TRP A 42 -7.84 3.39 27.41
C TRP A 42 -7.67 1.88 27.50
N LEU A 43 -6.45 1.36 27.39
CA LEU A 43 -6.20 -0.09 27.53
C LEU A 43 -5.76 -0.42 28.96
N PRO A 44 -6.00 -1.67 29.41
CA PRO A 44 -5.42 -2.16 30.66
C PRO A 44 -3.90 -1.90 30.69
N PRO A 45 -3.31 -1.50 31.83
CA PRO A 45 -1.90 -1.11 31.91
C PRO A 45 -0.96 -2.13 31.27
N GLN A 46 -1.21 -3.43 31.48
CA GLN A 46 -0.42 -4.53 30.90
C GLN A 46 -0.43 -4.57 29.36
N MET A 47 -1.50 -4.10 28.72
CA MET A 47 -1.63 -4.02 27.26
C MET A 47 -1.16 -2.66 26.73
N GLY A 48 -1.47 -1.56 27.43
CA GLY A 48 -1.20 -0.20 26.98
C GLY A 48 0.28 0.04 26.66
N TRP A 49 1.20 -0.31 27.58
CA TRP A 49 2.64 -0.12 27.32
C TRP A 49 3.17 -1.08 26.26
N ARG A 50 2.64 -2.31 26.15
CA ARG A 50 3.02 -3.26 25.09
C ARG A 50 2.67 -2.71 23.72
N VAL A 51 1.48 -2.13 23.57
CA VAL A 51 1.06 -1.48 22.32
C VAL A 51 1.96 -0.28 22.01
N ALA A 52 2.30 0.55 23.01
CA ALA A 52 3.23 1.66 22.85
C ALA A 52 4.63 1.20 22.36
N VAL A 53 5.18 0.15 22.96
CA VAL A 53 6.45 -0.46 22.53
C VAL A 53 6.33 -1.04 21.12
N GLY A 54 5.21 -1.66 20.78
CA GLY A 54 4.91 -2.12 19.42
C GLY A 54 4.89 -0.99 18.39
N MET A 55 4.33 0.18 18.74
CA MET A 55 4.36 1.37 17.87
C MET A 55 5.80 1.88 17.68
N LEU A 56 6.60 1.94 18.75
CA LEU A 56 8.01 2.30 18.66
C LEU A 56 8.79 1.32 17.78
N LEU A 57 8.46 0.03 17.85
CA LEU A 57 9.04 -0.98 17.00
C LEU A 57 8.72 -0.72 15.52
N VAL A 58 7.48 -0.39 15.17
CA VAL A 58 7.09 0.00 13.79
C VAL A 58 7.88 1.21 13.32
N VAL A 59 8.08 2.22 14.18
CA VAL A 59 8.91 3.39 13.87
C VAL A 59 10.37 2.98 13.60
N ALA A 60 10.95 2.12 14.46
CA ALA A 60 12.30 1.62 14.27
C ALA A 60 12.44 0.85 12.94
N MET A 61 11.44 0.04 12.57
CA MET A 61 11.41 -0.66 11.28
C MET A 61 11.39 0.33 10.11
N GLY A 62 10.57 1.38 10.19
CA GLY A 62 10.53 2.44 9.18
C GLY A 62 11.86 3.17 9.04
N VAL A 63 12.53 3.46 10.16
CA VAL A 63 13.88 4.05 10.18
C VAL A 63 14.89 3.11 9.50
N TRP A 64 14.88 1.82 9.83
CA TRP A 64 15.80 0.86 9.23
C TRP A 64 15.58 0.72 7.72
N MET A 65 14.34 0.67 7.25
CA MET A 65 14.04 0.68 5.81
C MET A 65 14.57 1.94 5.13
N ALA A 66 14.41 3.12 5.74
CA ALA A 66 14.92 4.38 5.19
C ALA A 66 16.44 4.40 5.11
N VAL A 67 17.14 3.90 6.13
CA VAL A 67 18.60 3.74 6.13
C VAL A 67 19.04 2.76 5.05
N GLY A 68 18.41 1.57 4.99
CA GLY A 68 18.71 0.55 3.98
C GLY A 68 18.52 1.04 2.55
N TYR A 69 17.41 1.72 2.29
CA TYR A 69 17.15 2.36 1.01
C TYR A 69 18.23 3.39 0.64
N ASN A 70 18.64 4.24 1.59
CA ASN A 70 19.65 5.25 1.34
C ASN A 70 21.05 4.65 1.07
N LEU A 71 21.43 3.60 1.81
CA LEU A 71 22.67 2.86 1.55
C LEU A 71 22.69 2.24 0.16
N LEU A 72 21.56 1.67 -0.28
CA LEU A 72 21.43 1.10 -1.63
C LEU A 72 21.44 2.17 -2.72
N GLU A 73 20.84 3.33 -2.47
CA GLU A 73 20.85 4.47 -3.38
C GLU A 73 22.28 5.03 -3.58
N GLN A 74 23.08 5.09 -2.51
CA GLN A 74 24.49 5.50 -2.58
C GLN A 74 25.39 4.46 -3.23
N ASN A 75 24.95 3.20 -3.31
CA ASN A 75 25.68 2.13 -3.98
C ASN A 75 25.56 2.26 -5.52
N HIS A 76 25.98 3.40 -6.08
CA HIS A 76 25.97 3.64 -7.52
C HIS A 76 27.00 2.75 -8.24
N PRO A 77 26.69 2.11 -9.39
CA PRO A 77 27.62 1.22 -10.08
C PRO A 77 28.96 1.86 -10.41
N THR A 78 28.96 3.10 -10.91
CA THR A 78 30.17 3.86 -11.21
C THR A 78 31.01 4.11 -9.95
N ALA A 79 30.40 4.64 -8.88
CA ALA A 79 31.12 4.93 -7.64
C ALA A 79 31.70 3.67 -6.98
N ALA A 80 30.97 2.55 -7.04
CA ALA A 80 31.46 1.26 -6.55
C ALA A 80 32.71 0.76 -7.30
N ARG A 81 32.89 1.11 -8.58
CA ARG A 81 34.09 0.78 -9.37
C ARG A 81 35.21 1.81 -9.22
N THR A 82 34.88 3.10 -9.24
CA THR A 82 35.86 4.17 -9.41
C THR A 82 36.33 4.81 -8.10
N VAL A 83 35.58 4.66 -7.00
CA VAL A 83 35.93 5.27 -5.71
C VAL A 83 36.51 4.19 -4.77
N PRO A 84 37.82 4.22 -4.48
CA PRO A 84 38.45 3.25 -3.60
C PRO A 84 37.78 3.20 -2.23
N GLY A 85 37.46 1.98 -1.77
CA GLY A 85 36.87 1.75 -0.45
C GLY A 85 35.38 2.10 -0.31
N HIS A 86 34.72 2.69 -1.32
CA HIS A 86 33.31 3.10 -1.24
C HIS A 86 32.37 1.95 -0.86
N ALA A 87 32.43 0.84 -1.60
CA ALA A 87 31.59 -0.34 -1.34
C ALA A 87 31.90 -0.97 0.02
N ARG A 88 33.18 -0.94 0.45
CA ARG A 88 33.61 -1.46 1.75
C ARG A 88 33.01 -0.63 2.89
N THR A 89 33.02 0.70 2.78
CA THR A 89 32.39 1.55 3.81
C THR A 89 30.88 1.38 3.84
N LEU A 90 30.21 1.27 2.69
CA LEU A 90 28.77 1.00 2.67
C LEU A 90 28.42 -0.35 3.33
N ARG A 91 29.25 -1.38 3.15
CA ARG A 91 29.10 -2.68 3.82
C ARG A 91 29.26 -2.56 5.34
N TYR A 92 30.26 -1.81 5.82
CA TYR A 92 30.43 -1.57 7.25
C TYR A 92 29.26 -0.78 7.85
N ALA A 93 28.79 0.25 7.16
CA ALA A 93 27.62 1.01 7.59
C ALA A 93 26.35 0.14 7.63
N ALA A 94 26.15 -0.71 6.62
CA ALA A 94 25.02 -1.65 6.57
C ALA A 94 25.09 -2.67 7.72
N LEU A 95 26.26 -3.24 8.00
CA LEU A 95 26.46 -4.17 9.12
C LEU A 95 26.23 -3.49 10.47
N LEU A 96 26.80 -2.31 10.70
CA LEU A 96 26.60 -1.56 11.95
C LEU A 96 25.12 -1.22 12.16
N GLY A 97 24.45 -0.70 11.12
CA GLY A 97 23.03 -0.39 11.18
C GLY A 97 22.16 -1.63 11.44
N TRP A 98 22.50 -2.76 10.79
CA TRP A 98 21.83 -4.05 11.03
C TRP A 98 22.01 -4.52 12.47
N THR A 99 23.22 -4.49 13.01
CA THR A 99 23.51 -4.89 14.39
C THR A 99 22.73 -4.03 15.38
N LEU A 100 22.80 -2.70 15.24
CA LEU A 100 22.10 -1.76 16.13
C LEU A 100 20.59 -1.95 16.08
N PHE A 101 20.02 -2.07 14.88
CA PHE A 101 18.59 -2.28 14.73
C PHE A 101 18.16 -3.65 15.27
N THR A 102 18.95 -4.69 15.04
CA THR A 102 18.69 -6.05 15.57
C THR A 102 18.69 -6.06 17.09
N MET A 103 19.68 -5.43 17.72
CA MET A 103 19.75 -5.31 19.19
C MET A 103 18.58 -4.50 19.74
N LEU A 104 18.27 -3.34 19.14
CA LEU A 104 17.15 -2.50 19.56
C LEU A 104 15.81 -3.24 19.44
N ASN A 105 15.54 -3.86 18.30
CA ASN A 105 14.31 -4.63 18.07
C ASN A 105 14.19 -5.77 19.08
N THR A 106 15.28 -6.53 19.29
CA THR A 106 15.30 -7.62 20.28
C THR A 106 14.99 -7.11 21.68
N ALA A 107 15.59 -5.99 22.10
CA ALA A 107 15.32 -5.37 23.40
C ALA A 107 13.86 -4.93 23.53
N LEU A 108 13.30 -4.28 22.50
CA LEU A 108 11.89 -3.85 22.51
C LEU A 108 10.92 -5.05 22.59
N VAL A 109 11.19 -6.12 21.83
CA VAL A 109 10.34 -7.32 21.87
C VAL A 109 10.49 -8.08 23.19
N LEU A 110 11.71 -8.15 23.74
CA LEU A 110 11.95 -8.72 25.07
C LEU A 110 11.20 -7.96 26.15
N LEU A 111 11.11 -6.63 26.07
CA LEU A 111 10.30 -5.86 27.01
C LEU A 111 8.85 -6.30 26.96
N MET A 112 8.30 -6.62 25.78
CA MET A 112 6.89 -7.02 25.60
C MET A 112 6.57 -8.45 26.08
N LEU A 113 7.56 -9.34 26.11
CA LEU A 113 7.37 -10.77 26.40
C LEU A 113 7.77 -11.12 27.84
N PRO A 114 7.03 -12.02 28.51
CA PRO A 114 7.33 -12.38 29.90
C PRO A 114 8.56 -13.30 30.06
N ALA A 115 9.00 -13.97 28.99
CA ALA A 115 10.03 -15.01 29.06
C ALA A 115 11.38 -14.53 28.49
N ILE A 116 12.34 -14.28 29.38
CA ILE A 116 13.71 -13.88 29.02
C ILE A 116 14.44 -15.00 28.26
N GLU A 117 14.08 -16.26 28.49
CA GLU A 117 14.70 -17.45 27.87
C GLU A 117 14.60 -17.45 26.34
N LEU A 118 13.66 -16.71 25.76
CA LEU A 118 13.47 -16.61 24.31
C LEU A 118 14.45 -15.64 23.64
N TRP A 119 15.32 -14.95 24.38
CA TRP A 119 16.22 -13.94 23.81
C TRP A 119 17.08 -14.43 22.62
N PRO A 120 17.61 -15.68 22.57
CA PRO A 120 18.40 -16.14 21.44
C PRO A 120 17.55 -16.20 20.16
N LEU A 121 16.32 -16.69 20.29
CA LEU A 121 15.38 -16.79 19.18
C LEU A 121 14.90 -15.41 18.73
N LEU A 122 14.62 -14.51 19.68
CA LEU A 122 14.22 -13.13 19.38
C LEU A 122 15.33 -12.36 18.67
N LEU A 123 16.59 -12.56 19.06
CA LEU A 123 17.75 -11.98 18.40
C LEU A 123 17.87 -12.49 16.96
N LEU A 124 17.75 -13.81 16.78
CA LEU A 124 17.80 -14.45 15.47
C LEU A 124 16.69 -13.95 14.54
N CYS A 125 15.45 -13.89 15.03
CA CYS A 125 14.28 -13.41 14.29
C CYS A 125 14.39 -11.92 13.97
N SER A 126 14.85 -11.10 14.91
CA SER A 126 15.08 -9.67 14.71
C SER A 126 16.15 -9.42 13.65
N GLY A 127 17.24 -10.18 13.68
CA GLY A 127 18.32 -10.10 12.70
C GLY A 127 17.88 -10.56 11.30
N PHE A 128 17.09 -11.63 11.24
CA PHE A 128 16.48 -12.10 9.99
C PHE A 128 15.55 -11.04 9.41
N PHE A 129 14.67 -10.48 10.24
CA PHE A 129 13.74 -9.44 9.83
C PHE A 129 14.46 -8.18 9.33
N ALA A 130 15.53 -7.76 10.00
CA ALA A 130 16.37 -6.66 9.57
C ALA A 130 17.02 -6.92 8.20
N ALA A 131 17.63 -8.09 8.01
CA ALA A 131 18.22 -8.48 6.73
C ALA A 131 17.15 -8.55 5.63
N PHE A 132 15.99 -9.13 5.95
CA PHE A 132 14.83 -9.22 5.06
C PHE A 132 14.38 -7.83 4.60
N LEU A 133 14.15 -6.88 5.51
CA LEU A 133 13.77 -5.51 5.17
C LEU A 133 14.80 -4.82 4.26
N LEU A 134 16.09 -5.02 4.50
CA LEU A 134 17.12 -4.49 3.60
C LEU A 134 17.01 -5.12 2.21
N TRP A 135 16.83 -6.43 2.13
CA TRP A 135 16.70 -7.13 0.85
C TRP A 135 15.42 -6.79 0.10
N THR A 136 14.31 -6.51 0.78
CA THR A 136 13.06 -6.12 0.13
C THR A 136 13.13 -4.73 -0.48
N THR A 137 13.89 -3.80 0.11
CA THR A 137 14.19 -2.50 -0.54
C THR A 137 15.00 -2.70 -1.83
N ARG A 138 15.79 -3.77 -1.92
CA ARG A 138 16.54 -4.13 -3.12
C ARG A 138 15.72 -4.88 -4.16
N LEU A 139 14.91 -5.84 -3.72
CA LEU A 139 14.16 -6.78 -4.53
C LEU A 139 12.71 -6.82 -4.08
N VAL A 140 11.85 -6.04 -4.76
CA VAL A 140 10.42 -5.93 -4.44
C VAL A 140 9.69 -7.29 -4.45
N TRP A 141 10.16 -8.25 -5.25
CA TRP A 141 9.59 -9.60 -5.36
C TRP A 141 9.68 -10.40 -4.06
N ILE A 142 10.61 -10.06 -3.16
CA ILE A 142 10.71 -10.73 -1.86
C ILE A 142 9.46 -10.46 -1.01
N TRP A 143 8.81 -9.29 -1.16
CA TRP A 143 7.52 -9.04 -0.52
C TRP A 143 6.43 -9.98 -1.02
N LEU A 144 6.40 -10.27 -2.32
CA LEU A 144 5.45 -11.22 -2.90
C LEU A 144 5.73 -12.64 -2.40
N LEU A 145 7.01 -13.02 -2.28
CA LEU A 145 7.37 -14.30 -1.68
C LEU A 145 6.87 -14.40 -0.24
N MET A 146 6.97 -13.34 0.56
CA MET A 146 6.46 -13.32 1.94
C MET A 146 4.94 -13.58 2.01
N MET A 147 4.16 -13.05 1.06
CA MET A 147 2.73 -13.34 0.96
C MET A 147 2.45 -14.82 0.66
N LEU A 148 3.37 -15.49 -0.04
CA LEU A 148 3.26 -16.91 -0.39
C LEU A 148 3.87 -17.84 0.68
N VAL A 149 4.78 -17.36 1.52
CA VAL A 149 5.46 -18.20 2.53
C VAL A 149 4.46 -18.82 3.49
N SER A 150 3.50 -18.06 4.02
CA SER A 150 2.50 -18.59 4.94
C SER A 150 1.68 -19.75 4.32
N PRO A 151 0.98 -19.57 3.17
CA PRO A 151 0.21 -20.66 2.59
C PRO A 151 1.09 -21.84 2.13
N LEU A 152 2.28 -21.58 1.58
CA LEU A 152 3.22 -22.63 1.19
C LEU A 152 3.73 -23.41 2.42
N SER A 153 3.99 -22.75 3.54
CA SER A 153 4.45 -23.39 4.77
C SER A 153 3.39 -24.30 5.39
N LEU A 154 2.11 -24.01 5.16
CA LEU A 154 0.97 -24.81 5.59
C LEU A 154 0.79 -26.01 4.64
N ALA A 155 0.77 -25.78 3.33
CA ALA A 155 0.65 -26.82 2.31
C ALA A 155 1.79 -27.85 2.37
N LEU A 156 3.03 -27.38 2.56
CA LEU A 156 4.22 -28.23 2.65
C LEU A 156 4.52 -28.64 4.10
N GLY A 157 3.69 -28.26 5.07
CA GLY A 157 3.98 -28.42 6.49
C GLY A 157 4.26 -29.86 6.91
N LYS A 158 3.48 -30.82 6.38
CA LYS A 158 3.68 -32.26 6.64
C LYS A 158 4.98 -32.78 6.02
N GLN A 159 5.27 -32.38 4.79
CA GLN A 159 6.49 -32.79 4.07
C GLN A 159 7.76 -32.19 4.69
N LEU A 160 7.65 -30.98 5.24
CA LEU A 160 8.73 -30.27 5.93
C LEU A 160 8.83 -30.63 7.42
N ALA A 161 7.91 -31.43 7.97
CA ALA A 161 7.91 -31.76 9.40
C ALA A 161 9.22 -32.44 9.87
N PRO A 162 9.80 -33.43 9.13
CA PRO A 162 11.07 -34.03 9.53
C PRO A 162 12.21 -33.01 9.57
N ALA A 163 12.27 -32.11 8.58
CA ALA A 163 13.27 -31.06 8.55
C ALA A 163 13.09 -30.06 9.70
N ARG A 164 11.84 -29.68 10.03
CA ARG A 164 11.53 -28.81 11.17
C ARG A 164 11.95 -29.45 12.50
N GLN A 165 11.67 -30.73 12.69
CA GLN A 165 12.07 -31.48 13.88
C GLN A 165 13.60 -31.58 14.00
N ALA A 166 14.29 -31.86 12.90
CA ALA A 166 15.76 -31.91 12.89
C ALA A 166 16.38 -30.54 13.23
N ILE A 167 15.82 -29.45 12.70
CA ILE A 167 16.26 -28.08 13.02
C ILE A 167 15.99 -27.75 14.49
N ALA A 168 14.82 -28.13 15.02
CA ALA A 168 14.47 -27.92 16.43
C ALA A 168 15.41 -28.68 17.37
N ALA A 169 15.68 -29.96 17.10
CA ALA A 169 16.62 -30.76 17.87
C ALA A 169 18.05 -30.19 17.84
N LEU A 170 18.51 -29.73 16.66
CA LEU A 170 19.80 -29.07 16.52
C LEU A 170 19.86 -27.76 17.32
N TRP A 171 18.77 -26.99 17.31
CA TRP A 171 18.66 -25.77 18.11
C TRP A 171 18.71 -26.07 19.60
N GLU A 172 17.93 -27.04 20.10
CA GLU A 172 17.92 -27.41 21.52
C GLU A 172 19.28 -27.92 22.02
N THR A 173 20.00 -28.67 21.19
CA THR A 173 21.31 -29.23 21.55
C THR A 173 22.43 -28.18 21.46
N HIS A 174 22.34 -27.25 20.51
CA HIS A 174 23.44 -26.34 20.15
C HIS A 174 23.00 -24.89 19.96
N THR A 175 22.11 -24.38 20.83
CA THR A 175 21.46 -23.06 20.71
C THR A 175 22.42 -21.95 20.30
N PHE A 176 23.53 -21.77 21.04
CA PHE A 176 24.46 -20.66 20.80
C PHE A 176 25.30 -20.84 19.53
N ALA A 177 25.68 -22.08 19.19
CA ALA A 177 26.45 -22.34 17.97
C ALA A 177 25.59 -22.13 16.72
N VAL A 178 24.34 -22.61 16.74
CA VAL A 178 23.37 -22.39 15.67
C VAL A 178 23.03 -20.91 15.55
N LEU A 179 22.80 -20.22 16.68
CA LEU A 179 22.58 -18.78 16.70
C LEU A 179 23.74 -18.03 16.04
N LEU A 180 24.99 -18.29 16.46
CA LEU A 180 26.17 -17.62 15.91
C LEU A 180 26.28 -17.87 14.40
N LEU A 181 26.12 -19.11 13.96
CA LEU A 181 26.19 -19.47 12.54
C LEU A 181 25.10 -18.75 11.72
N CYS A 182 23.87 -18.71 12.22
CA CYS A 182 22.79 -18.01 11.55
C CYS A 182 22.99 -16.48 11.54
N LEU A 183 23.51 -15.88 12.62
CA LEU A 183 23.84 -14.45 12.66
C LEU A 183 24.98 -14.10 11.68
N VAL A 184 26.01 -14.94 11.58
CA VAL A 184 27.08 -14.79 10.57
C VAL A 184 26.52 -14.89 9.16
N PHE A 185 25.62 -15.84 8.91
CA PHE A 185 24.95 -15.98 7.62
C PHE A 185 24.09 -14.74 7.29
N GLN A 186 23.34 -14.19 8.25
CA GLN A 186 22.57 -12.96 8.09
C GLN A 186 23.48 -11.75 7.83
N ALA A 187 24.59 -11.61 8.55
CA ALA A 187 25.59 -10.58 8.32
C ALA A 187 26.18 -10.68 6.89
N TRP A 188 26.45 -11.90 6.42
CA TRP A 188 26.86 -12.14 5.03
C TRP A 188 25.80 -11.69 4.03
N LEU A 189 24.51 -11.99 4.28
CA LEU A 189 23.40 -11.51 3.44
C LEU A 189 23.33 -9.98 3.40
N VAL A 190 23.54 -9.29 4.53
CA VAL A 190 23.58 -7.83 4.60
C VAL A 190 24.73 -7.27 3.76
N VAL A 191 25.93 -7.85 3.86
CA VAL A 191 27.08 -7.46 3.03
C VAL A 191 26.80 -7.68 1.55
N ARG A 192 26.14 -8.79 1.19
CA ARG A 192 25.76 -9.13 -0.18
C ARG A 192 24.68 -8.23 -0.76
N ALA A 193 23.94 -7.49 0.07
CA ALA A 193 23.00 -6.47 -0.40
C ALA A 193 23.75 -5.36 -1.17
N ILE A 194 24.99 -5.05 -0.78
CA ILE A 194 25.88 -4.05 -1.41
C ILE A 194 26.75 -4.72 -2.49
N ALA A 195 26.63 -4.25 -3.74
CA ALA A 195 27.29 -4.83 -4.91
C ALA A 195 28.53 -4.06 -5.39
N ASP A 196 29.51 -4.78 -5.94
CA ASP A 196 30.83 -4.28 -6.37
C ASP A 196 30.86 -3.57 -7.73
N GLY A 197 29.72 -3.07 -8.23
CA GLY A 197 29.71 -2.28 -9.47
C GLY A 197 29.60 -3.03 -10.79
N GLY A 198 29.72 -4.37 -10.88
CA GLY A 198 29.70 -5.09 -12.17
C GLY A 198 28.42 -4.96 -13.03
N ALA A 199 28.38 -5.52 -14.24
CA ALA A 199 27.24 -5.37 -15.18
C ALA A 199 25.89 -5.81 -14.59
N ARG A 200 25.86 -6.86 -13.76
CA ARG A 200 24.66 -7.29 -13.03
C ARG A 200 24.18 -6.24 -12.02
N HIS A 201 25.11 -5.51 -11.39
CA HIS A 201 24.78 -4.42 -10.49
C HIS A 201 24.15 -3.26 -11.25
N GLU A 202 24.74 -2.88 -12.37
CA GLU A 202 24.24 -1.82 -13.25
C GLU A 202 22.82 -2.10 -13.76
N ALA A 203 22.56 -3.29 -14.28
CA ALA A 203 21.22 -3.70 -14.72
C ALA A 203 20.19 -3.74 -13.59
N ARG A 204 20.59 -4.03 -12.35
CA ARG A 204 19.69 -3.96 -11.17
C ARG A 204 19.45 -2.52 -10.75
N TYR A 205 20.50 -1.70 -10.70
CA TYR A 205 20.42 -0.30 -10.33
C TYR A 205 19.53 0.48 -11.30
N ALA A 206 19.65 0.23 -12.61
CA ALA A 206 18.78 0.82 -13.63
C ALA A 206 17.30 0.44 -13.40
N ARG A 207 17.00 -0.83 -13.12
CA ARG A 207 15.64 -1.29 -12.81
C ARG A 207 15.08 -0.63 -11.55
N GLN A 208 15.89 -0.48 -10.52
CA GLN A 208 15.51 0.24 -9.29
C GLN A 208 15.30 1.72 -9.53
N ALA A 209 16.13 2.37 -10.35
CA ALA A 209 15.96 3.77 -10.73
C ALA A 209 14.63 4.00 -11.48
N LEU A 210 14.27 3.09 -12.39
CA LEU A 210 12.95 3.11 -13.04
C LEU A 210 11.80 2.96 -12.04
N MET A 211 11.92 2.02 -11.09
CA MET A 211 10.90 1.82 -10.05
C MET A 211 10.76 3.06 -9.14
N ARG A 212 11.89 3.65 -8.72
CA ARG A 212 11.90 4.89 -7.93
C ARG A 212 11.23 6.03 -8.68
N ARG A 213 11.55 6.18 -9.97
CA ARG A 213 10.89 7.19 -10.82
C ARG A 213 9.41 6.91 -10.96
N ALA A 214 8.99 5.65 -11.09
CA ALA A 214 7.57 5.28 -11.14
C ALA A 214 6.85 5.58 -9.83
N MET A 215 7.45 5.26 -8.68
CA MET A 215 6.91 5.60 -7.35
C MET A 215 6.85 7.11 -7.14
N GLN A 216 7.88 7.86 -7.54
CA GLN A 216 7.90 9.31 -7.48
C GLN A 216 6.81 9.91 -8.36
N MET A 217 6.65 9.42 -9.59
CA MET A 217 5.54 9.81 -10.46
C MET A 217 4.20 9.52 -9.79
N GLN A 218 4.02 8.35 -9.19
CA GLN A 218 2.79 8.01 -8.47
C GLN A 218 2.56 8.90 -7.23
N MET A 219 3.60 9.31 -6.50
CA MET A 219 3.48 10.27 -5.38
C MET A 219 3.14 11.67 -5.88
N GLU A 220 3.69 12.06 -7.03
CA GLU A 220 3.27 13.23 -7.79
C GLU A 220 1.91 13.02 -8.48
N GLY A 221 1.30 11.84 -8.30
CA GLY A 221 0.06 11.32 -8.90
C GLY A 221 0.08 11.10 -10.42
N LYS A 222 1.21 11.35 -11.07
CA LYS A 222 1.43 11.10 -12.50
C LYS A 222 1.29 9.61 -12.80
N PRO A 223 0.77 9.25 -13.98
CA PRO A 223 0.67 7.86 -14.38
C PRO A 223 2.07 7.22 -14.42
N PRO A 224 2.32 6.16 -13.64
CA PRO A 224 3.59 5.44 -13.68
C PRO A 224 3.79 4.79 -15.05
N VAL A 225 5.01 4.87 -15.58
CA VAL A 225 5.42 4.22 -16.84
C VAL A 225 5.70 2.73 -16.60
N PHE A 226 4.68 2.00 -16.12
CA PHE A 226 4.79 0.57 -15.82
C PHE A 226 5.09 -0.29 -17.05
N LEU A 227 4.78 0.22 -18.25
CA LEU A 227 5.08 -0.44 -19.53
C LEU A 227 6.58 -0.61 -19.79
N SER A 228 7.45 0.07 -19.03
CA SER A 228 8.91 -0.15 -19.12
C SER A 228 9.40 -1.41 -18.41
N TRP A 229 8.53 -2.15 -17.71
CA TRP A 229 8.87 -3.41 -17.03
C TRP A 229 8.35 -4.62 -17.81
N ALA A 230 9.26 -5.32 -18.49
CA ALA A 230 8.98 -6.49 -19.33
C ALA A 230 8.07 -7.59 -18.70
N PRO A 231 8.20 -7.99 -17.42
CA PRO A 231 7.31 -9.02 -16.87
C PRO A 231 5.88 -8.50 -16.66
N PHE A 232 5.72 -7.24 -16.22
CA PHE A 232 4.41 -6.63 -16.05
C PHE A 232 3.74 -6.36 -17.38
N GLU A 233 4.50 -5.98 -18.40
CA GLU A 233 3.97 -5.79 -19.75
C GLU A 233 3.21 -7.04 -20.23
N ARG A 234 3.76 -8.25 -20.02
CA ARG A 234 3.09 -9.51 -20.40
C ARG A 234 1.78 -9.72 -19.65
N VAL A 235 1.76 -9.46 -18.34
CA VAL A 235 0.57 -9.58 -17.50
C VAL A 235 -0.51 -8.56 -17.89
N PHE A 236 -0.10 -7.34 -18.26
CA PHE A 236 -1.01 -6.24 -18.59
C PHE A 236 -1.39 -6.15 -20.08
N ARG A 237 -0.73 -6.87 -20.99
CA ARG A 237 -1.09 -6.94 -22.41
C ARG A 237 -2.59 -7.21 -22.68
N PRO A 238 -3.25 -8.20 -22.06
CA PRO A 238 -4.68 -8.41 -22.28
C PRO A 238 -5.52 -7.19 -21.84
N TYR A 239 -5.14 -6.53 -20.76
CA TYR A 239 -5.79 -5.30 -20.26
C TYR A 239 -5.67 -4.18 -21.30
N MET A 240 -4.48 -4.01 -21.85
CA MET A 240 -4.23 -3.00 -22.88
C MET A 240 -5.03 -3.30 -24.16
N ARG A 241 -5.18 -4.56 -24.56
CA ARG A 241 -6.03 -4.92 -25.71
C ARG A 241 -7.50 -4.53 -25.50
N ILE A 242 -8.05 -4.82 -24.31
CA ILE A 242 -9.43 -4.46 -23.98
C ILE A 242 -9.61 -2.94 -23.95
N LEU A 243 -8.67 -2.22 -23.33
CA LEU A 243 -8.68 -0.75 -23.31
C LEU A 243 -8.53 -0.15 -24.72
N SER A 244 -7.65 -0.71 -25.55
CA SER A 244 -7.46 -0.28 -26.94
C SER A 244 -8.70 -0.54 -27.79
N ALA A 245 -9.35 -1.71 -27.64
CA ALA A 245 -10.59 -2.02 -28.34
C ALA A 245 -11.73 -1.07 -27.95
N TRP A 246 -11.85 -0.77 -26.65
CA TRP A 246 -12.80 0.23 -26.17
C TRP A 246 -12.49 1.64 -26.71
N LEU A 247 -11.21 2.04 -26.70
CA LEU A 247 -10.80 3.34 -27.25
C LEU A 247 -11.11 3.45 -28.74
N GLN A 248 -10.81 2.41 -29.52
CA GLN A 248 -11.15 2.33 -30.94
C GLN A 248 -12.66 2.41 -31.15
N HIS A 249 -13.46 1.73 -30.32
CA HIS A 249 -14.92 1.81 -30.38
C HIS A 249 -15.43 3.23 -30.19
N VAL A 250 -14.92 3.95 -29.18
CA VAL A 250 -15.31 5.34 -28.89
C VAL A 250 -14.88 6.28 -30.01
N LEU A 251 -13.69 6.08 -30.58
CA LEU A 251 -13.19 6.91 -31.69
C LEU A 251 -13.96 6.64 -32.99
N ASN A 252 -14.32 5.40 -33.27
CA ASN A 252 -15.08 5.03 -34.48
C ASN A 252 -16.53 5.53 -34.44
N ARG A 253 -17.08 5.81 -33.25
CA ARG A 253 -18.43 6.37 -33.05
C ARG A 253 -18.41 7.86 -32.71
N ALA A 254 -17.31 8.54 -32.99
CA ALA A 254 -17.14 9.95 -32.66
C ALA A 254 -18.09 10.84 -33.48
N ASP A 255 -19.04 11.45 -32.78
CA ASP A 255 -19.92 12.51 -33.28
C ASP A 255 -19.67 13.80 -32.49
N ASN A 256 -19.42 14.91 -33.20
CA ASN A 256 -19.17 16.23 -32.58
C ASN A 256 -20.47 17.01 -32.32
N SER A 257 -21.61 16.58 -32.87
CA SER A 257 -22.90 17.23 -32.67
C SER A 257 -23.55 16.81 -31.33
N SER A 258 -23.30 15.59 -30.88
CA SER A 258 -23.80 15.08 -29.60
C SER A 258 -22.85 15.36 -28.43
N THR A 259 -23.32 16.11 -27.43
CA THR A 259 -22.60 16.34 -26.17
C THR A 259 -22.22 15.04 -25.46
N HIS A 260 -23.04 13.99 -25.60
CA HIS A 260 -22.76 12.68 -25.02
C HIS A 260 -21.50 12.05 -25.63
N SER A 261 -21.38 12.06 -26.96
CA SER A 261 -20.21 11.56 -27.68
C SER A 261 -18.94 12.39 -27.37
N VAL A 262 -19.06 13.71 -27.29
CA VAL A 262 -17.95 14.59 -26.88
C VAL A 262 -17.49 14.27 -25.45
N MET A 263 -18.43 14.09 -24.51
CA MET A 263 -18.09 13.74 -23.12
C MET A 263 -17.51 12.34 -22.98
N GLN A 264 -17.95 11.35 -23.76
CA GLN A 264 -17.34 10.01 -23.79
C GLN A 264 -15.87 10.05 -24.20
N ARG A 265 -15.51 10.89 -25.18
CA ARG A 265 -14.10 11.10 -25.56
C ARG A 265 -13.33 11.92 -24.52
N ALA A 266 -13.97 12.95 -23.96
CA ALA A 266 -13.38 13.73 -22.88
C ALA A 266 -13.05 12.87 -21.65
N GLU A 267 -13.84 11.82 -21.40
CA GLU A 267 -13.63 10.87 -20.30
C GLU A 267 -12.22 10.24 -20.31
N ILE A 268 -11.68 9.94 -21.50
CA ILE A 268 -10.34 9.38 -21.68
C ILE A 268 -9.28 10.27 -21.02
N VAL A 269 -9.43 11.57 -21.20
CA VAL A 269 -8.51 12.60 -20.70
C VAL A 269 -8.83 12.98 -19.24
N LEU A 270 -10.12 13.10 -18.92
CA LEU A 270 -10.58 13.55 -17.60
C LEU A 270 -10.28 12.51 -16.51
N HIS A 271 -10.52 11.22 -16.78
CA HIS A 271 -10.35 10.16 -15.79
C HIS A 271 -9.04 9.38 -15.97
N GLY A 272 -8.44 9.35 -17.16
CA GLY A 272 -7.09 8.81 -17.38
C GLY A 272 -6.90 7.37 -16.86
N GLN A 273 -6.21 7.21 -15.73
CA GLN A 273 -5.98 5.90 -15.09
C GLN A 273 -7.14 5.40 -14.21
N GLN A 274 -8.14 6.24 -13.97
CA GLN A 274 -9.27 5.99 -13.07
C GLN A 274 -10.57 5.69 -13.83
N HIS A 275 -10.45 5.27 -15.08
CA HIS A 275 -11.59 4.88 -15.90
C HIS A 275 -12.22 3.58 -15.39
N TRP A 276 -13.55 3.50 -15.34
CA TRP A 276 -14.29 2.33 -14.82
C TRP A 276 -13.82 0.98 -15.39
N LEU A 277 -13.48 0.94 -16.69
CA LEU A 277 -12.99 -0.29 -17.33
C LEU A 277 -11.68 -0.78 -16.73
N LYS A 278 -10.77 0.14 -16.37
CA LYS A 278 -9.51 -0.23 -15.69
C LYS A 278 -9.81 -0.82 -14.32
N TYR A 279 -10.78 -0.26 -13.58
CA TYR A 279 -11.18 -0.82 -12.30
C TYR A 279 -11.84 -2.17 -12.41
N ALA A 280 -12.79 -2.34 -13.33
CA ALA A 280 -13.42 -3.62 -13.56
C ALA A 280 -12.37 -4.70 -13.86
N LEU A 281 -11.41 -4.37 -14.72
CA LEU A 281 -10.31 -5.26 -15.03
C LEU A 281 -9.41 -5.53 -13.82
N THR A 282 -8.97 -4.50 -13.08
CA THR A 282 -8.12 -4.65 -11.88
C THR A 282 -8.82 -5.43 -10.77
N MET A 283 -10.09 -5.16 -10.49
CA MET A 283 -10.89 -5.94 -9.52
C MET A 283 -11.07 -7.37 -10.00
N GLY A 284 -11.30 -7.59 -11.30
CA GLY A 284 -11.31 -8.91 -11.89
C GLY A 284 -9.99 -9.67 -11.68
N THR A 285 -8.84 -9.00 -11.86
CA THR A 285 -7.52 -9.59 -11.59
C THR A 285 -7.36 -9.97 -10.13
N ILE A 286 -7.67 -9.03 -9.23
CA ILE A 286 -7.51 -9.22 -7.79
C ILE A 286 -8.42 -10.36 -7.35
N GLY A 287 -9.67 -10.37 -7.80
CA GLY A 287 -10.62 -11.44 -7.56
C GLY A 287 -10.10 -12.79 -8.05
N ALA A 288 -9.59 -12.86 -9.28
CA ALA A 288 -9.00 -14.10 -9.82
C ALA A 288 -7.79 -14.59 -9.01
N ILE A 289 -6.88 -13.68 -8.62
CA ILE A 289 -5.72 -14.01 -7.76
C ILE A 289 -6.19 -14.55 -6.42
N VAL A 290 -7.15 -13.87 -5.78
CA VAL A 290 -7.69 -14.26 -4.48
C VAL A 290 -8.40 -15.61 -4.55
N VAL A 291 -9.28 -15.83 -5.55
CA VAL A 291 -9.96 -17.11 -5.76
C VAL A 291 -8.95 -18.23 -6.01
N THR A 292 -7.94 -17.99 -6.83
CA THR A 292 -6.88 -18.99 -7.11
C THR A 292 -6.08 -19.30 -5.85
N ALA A 293 -5.71 -18.28 -5.07
CA ALA A 293 -4.99 -18.45 -3.82
C ALA A 293 -5.80 -19.24 -2.79
N PHE A 294 -7.09 -18.90 -2.61
CA PHE A 294 -7.97 -19.65 -1.70
C PHE A 294 -8.20 -21.08 -2.16
N THR A 295 -8.42 -21.30 -3.46
CA THR A 295 -8.56 -22.66 -4.01
C THR A 295 -7.30 -23.48 -3.74
N GLY A 296 -6.12 -22.89 -3.94
CA GLY A 296 -4.84 -23.52 -3.61
C GLY A 296 -4.70 -23.84 -2.12
N VAL A 297 -5.04 -22.91 -1.23
CA VAL A 297 -5.00 -23.13 0.22
C VAL A 297 -5.98 -24.22 0.65
N ILE A 298 -7.24 -24.16 0.22
CA ILE A 298 -8.28 -25.12 0.61
C ILE A 298 -7.91 -26.52 0.12
N SER A 299 -7.51 -26.64 -1.15
CA SER A 299 -7.13 -27.94 -1.75
C SER A 299 -5.92 -28.58 -1.09
N THR A 300 -4.96 -27.80 -0.59
CA THR A 300 -3.72 -28.33 0.00
C THR A 300 -3.79 -28.55 1.51
N THR A 301 -4.62 -27.77 2.22
CA THR A 301 -4.63 -27.76 3.69
C THR A 301 -5.82 -28.49 4.28
N GLY A 302 -6.89 -28.69 3.50
CA GLY A 302 -8.15 -29.25 3.99
C GLY A 302 -8.92 -28.31 4.92
N VAL A 303 -8.45 -27.07 5.12
CA VAL A 303 -9.19 -26.06 5.89
C VAL A 303 -10.45 -25.69 5.12
N SER A 304 -11.59 -25.77 5.79
CA SER A 304 -12.88 -25.43 5.17
C SER A 304 -12.94 -23.94 4.81
N LEU A 305 -13.60 -23.63 3.69
CA LEU A 305 -13.82 -22.26 3.25
C LEU A 305 -14.49 -21.41 4.34
N ALA A 306 -15.46 -21.98 5.07
CA ALA A 306 -16.17 -21.29 6.15
C ALA A 306 -15.25 -20.77 7.25
N VAL A 307 -14.23 -21.55 7.65
CA VAL A 307 -13.24 -21.13 8.66
C VAL A 307 -12.40 -19.97 8.14
N VAL A 308 -11.93 -20.07 6.89
CA VAL A 308 -11.13 -19.03 6.25
C VAL A 308 -11.92 -17.72 6.13
N LEU A 309 -13.18 -17.81 5.72
CA LEU A 309 -14.06 -16.63 5.61
C LEU A 309 -14.31 -16.01 6.98
N ARG A 310 -14.71 -16.80 7.99
CA ARG A 310 -14.98 -16.28 9.35
C ARG A 310 -13.77 -15.61 9.99
N GLN A 311 -12.59 -16.20 9.88
CA GLN A 311 -11.38 -15.67 10.52
C GLN A 311 -10.71 -14.55 9.71
N GLY A 312 -10.85 -14.57 8.39
CA GLY A 312 -10.20 -13.62 7.49
C GLY A 312 -11.08 -12.47 7.00
N ALA A 313 -12.40 -12.52 7.24
CA ALA A 313 -13.40 -11.62 6.68
C ALA A 313 -13.08 -10.15 6.91
N PHE A 314 -12.70 -9.78 8.13
CA PHE A 314 -12.38 -8.40 8.47
C PHE A 314 -11.21 -7.85 7.62
N GLY A 315 -10.09 -8.59 7.58
CA GLY A 315 -8.91 -8.19 6.81
C GLY A 315 -9.17 -8.19 5.30
N MET A 316 -9.87 -9.21 4.80
CA MET A 316 -10.31 -9.27 3.40
C MET A 316 -11.25 -8.12 3.06
N GLY A 317 -12.17 -7.77 3.95
CA GLY A 317 -13.14 -6.69 3.78
C GLY A 317 -12.45 -5.34 3.67
N ILE A 318 -11.48 -5.05 4.54
CA ILE A 318 -10.63 -3.85 4.43
C ILE A 318 -9.88 -3.84 3.10
N GLY A 319 -9.32 -4.98 2.68
CA GLY A 319 -8.61 -5.11 1.41
C GLY A 319 -9.50 -4.82 0.19
N ILE A 320 -10.69 -5.44 0.13
CA ILE A 320 -11.69 -5.26 -0.93
C ILE A 320 -12.16 -3.80 -0.95
N ALA A 321 -12.54 -3.23 0.20
CA ALA A 321 -12.97 -1.84 0.30
C ALA A 321 -11.86 -0.86 -0.13
N SER A 322 -10.62 -1.09 0.32
CA SER A 322 -9.48 -0.25 -0.05
C SER A 322 -9.17 -0.34 -1.55
N ALA A 323 -9.27 -1.52 -2.14
CA ALA A 323 -9.06 -1.69 -3.57
C ALA A 323 -10.17 -1.00 -4.38
N GLY A 324 -11.44 -1.26 -4.01
CA GLY A 324 -12.61 -0.81 -4.74
C GLY A 324 -12.95 0.67 -4.57
N LEU A 325 -12.72 1.27 -3.39
CA LEU A 325 -13.21 2.62 -3.09
C LEU A 325 -12.14 3.70 -3.24
N ASN A 326 -10.85 3.39 -3.02
CA ASN A 326 -9.77 4.39 -3.11
C ASN A 326 -9.71 5.08 -4.46
N ALA A 327 -9.95 4.30 -5.52
CA ALA A 327 -10.24 4.74 -6.88
C ALA A 327 -11.07 6.04 -6.97
N GLY A 328 -12.21 6.08 -6.26
CA GLY A 328 -13.07 7.26 -6.21
C GLY A 328 -12.38 8.43 -5.55
N PHE A 329 -11.74 8.18 -4.40
CA PHE A 329 -11.06 9.22 -3.62
C PHE A 329 -9.85 9.84 -4.32
N THR A 330 -9.20 9.11 -5.24
CA THR A 330 -8.05 9.60 -6.02
C THR A 330 -8.43 10.33 -7.30
N THR A 331 -9.71 10.35 -7.69
CA THR A 331 -10.15 10.94 -8.97
C THR A 331 -9.92 12.45 -9.04
N ALA A 332 -10.06 13.17 -7.93
CA ALA A 332 -9.79 14.61 -7.88
C ALA A 332 -8.32 14.96 -8.22
N ASN A 333 -7.39 14.09 -7.83
CA ASN A 333 -5.98 14.27 -8.18
C ASN A 333 -5.76 14.12 -9.69
N MET A 334 -6.39 13.13 -10.32
CA MET A 334 -6.29 12.94 -11.77
C MET A 334 -6.86 14.12 -12.55
N LEU A 335 -7.99 14.66 -12.12
CA LEU A 335 -8.56 15.88 -12.70
C LEU A 335 -7.64 17.09 -12.54
N TRP A 336 -6.89 17.20 -11.44
CA TRP A 336 -5.91 18.28 -11.33
C TRP A 336 -4.77 18.11 -12.34
N GLN A 337 -4.32 16.87 -12.56
CA GLN A 337 -3.19 16.59 -13.42
C GLN A 337 -3.50 16.73 -14.90
N SER A 338 -4.71 16.37 -15.30
CA SER A 338 -5.17 16.54 -16.67
C SER A 338 -5.60 17.98 -16.99
N ARG A 339 -5.23 18.99 -16.18
CA ARG A 339 -5.66 20.39 -16.38
C ARG A 339 -5.19 21.01 -17.70
N ARG A 340 -3.99 20.63 -18.15
CA ARG A 340 -3.46 21.13 -19.44
C ARG A 340 -4.27 20.54 -20.59
N GLU A 341 -4.53 19.24 -20.52
CA GLU A 341 -5.34 18.51 -21.49
C GLU A 341 -6.81 18.97 -21.43
N GLN A 342 -7.34 19.29 -20.25
CA GLN A 342 -8.66 19.90 -20.08
C GLN A 342 -8.76 21.27 -20.75
N ALA A 343 -7.71 22.09 -20.69
CA ALA A 343 -7.69 23.37 -21.39
C ALA A 343 -7.76 23.16 -22.91
N LEU A 344 -7.10 22.12 -23.44
CA LEU A 344 -7.21 21.73 -24.85
C LEU A 344 -8.60 21.18 -25.19
N LEU A 345 -9.19 20.37 -24.31
CA LEU A 345 -10.56 19.85 -24.50
C LEU A 345 -11.60 20.96 -24.62
N ARG A 346 -11.39 22.11 -23.98
CA ARG A 346 -12.32 23.26 -24.10
C ARG A 346 -12.36 23.86 -25.50
N LEU A 347 -11.35 23.58 -26.33
CA LEU A 347 -11.32 24.02 -27.74
C LEU A 347 -12.13 23.08 -28.65
N LEU A 348 -12.60 21.93 -28.15
CA LEU A 348 -13.40 21.00 -28.94
C LEU A 348 -14.82 21.54 -29.15
N PRO A 349 -15.33 21.53 -30.40
CA PRO A 349 -16.74 21.83 -30.67
C PRO A 349 -17.67 20.91 -29.86
N GLY A 350 -18.71 21.49 -29.27
CA GLY A 350 -19.70 20.74 -28.48
C GLY A 350 -19.29 20.42 -27.03
N MET A 351 -18.08 20.79 -26.59
CA MET A 351 -17.66 20.60 -25.21
C MET A 351 -18.41 21.57 -24.28
N PRO A 352 -19.09 21.09 -23.21
CA PRO A 352 -19.77 21.97 -22.28
C PRO A 352 -18.76 22.87 -21.55
N GLN A 353 -19.20 24.08 -21.20
CA GLN A 353 -18.38 25.08 -20.51
C GLN A 353 -18.96 25.45 -19.14
N GLY A 354 -18.15 26.10 -18.31
CA GLY A 354 -18.56 26.65 -17.01
C GLY A 354 -19.27 25.64 -16.09
N ALA A 355 -20.46 26.01 -15.62
CA ALA A 355 -21.26 25.19 -14.71
C ALA A 355 -21.78 23.89 -15.37
N ALA A 356 -22.00 23.89 -16.69
CA ALA A 356 -22.42 22.69 -17.42
C ALA A 356 -21.29 21.64 -17.45
N LEU A 357 -20.05 22.08 -17.64
CA LEU A 357 -18.87 21.20 -17.57
C LEU A 357 -18.72 20.60 -16.18
N ASN A 358 -18.84 21.41 -15.13
CA ASN A 358 -18.76 20.93 -13.74
C ASN A 358 -19.80 19.84 -13.47
N ARG A 359 -21.05 20.04 -13.92
CA ARG A 359 -22.14 19.05 -13.83
C ARG A 359 -21.85 17.78 -14.61
N ALA A 360 -21.27 17.89 -15.80
CA ALA A 360 -20.94 16.75 -16.64
C ALA A 360 -19.80 15.92 -16.03
N VAL A 361 -18.73 16.57 -15.58
CA VAL A 361 -17.59 15.90 -14.91
C VAL A 361 -18.05 15.21 -13.64
N ALA A 362 -18.82 15.88 -12.78
CA ALA A 362 -19.29 15.26 -11.55
C ALA A 362 -20.22 14.08 -11.79
N ARG A 363 -21.11 14.14 -12.81
CA ARG A 363 -21.94 13.00 -13.22
C ARG A 363 -21.08 11.81 -13.66
N LEU A 364 -20.02 12.05 -14.44
CA LEU A 364 -19.09 11.00 -14.84
C LEU A 364 -18.36 10.40 -13.63
N GLN A 365 -17.83 11.23 -12.73
CA GLN A 365 -17.16 10.75 -11.52
C GLN A 365 -18.09 9.93 -10.62
N TRP A 366 -19.34 10.36 -10.49
CA TRP A 366 -20.36 9.64 -9.73
C TRP A 366 -20.76 8.33 -10.38
N ARG A 367 -20.87 8.28 -11.71
CA ARG A 367 -21.11 7.03 -12.44
C ARG A 367 -20.00 6.03 -12.14
N ASP A 368 -18.75 6.44 -12.28
CA ASP A 368 -17.59 5.57 -12.08
C ASP A 368 -17.47 5.11 -10.62
N PHE A 369 -17.68 6.03 -9.68
CA PHE A 369 -17.74 5.69 -8.27
C PHE A 369 -18.90 4.75 -7.94
N SER A 370 -20.09 4.97 -8.51
CA SER A 370 -21.27 4.13 -8.26
C SER A 370 -21.05 2.71 -8.73
N VAL A 371 -20.43 2.51 -9.90
CA VAL A 371 -20.05 1.18 -10.40
C VAL A 371 -19.07 0.53 -9.42
N SER A 372 -18.02 1.26 -9.02
CA SER A 372 -17.03 0.73 -8.07
C SER A 372 -17.64 0.40 -6.71
N TRP A 373 -18.50 1.28 -6.20
CA TRP A 373 -19.22 1.13 -4.95
C TRP A 373 -20.15 -0.07 -4.98
N LEU A 374 -20.93 -0.26 -6.05
CA LEU A 374 -21.82 -1.41 -6.22
C LEU A 374 -21.04 -2.72 -6.24
N LEU A 375 -19.97 -2.80 -7.04
CA LEU A 375 -19.13 -4.00 -7.12
C LEU A 375 -18.46 -4.33 -5.78
N THR A 376 -17.96 -3.30 -5.08
CA THR A 376 -17.35 -3.46 -3.75
C THR A 376 -18.39 -3.90 -2.73
N THR A 377 -19.57 -3.27 -2.72
CA THR A 377 -20.66 -3.60 -1.80
C THR A 377 -21.14 -5.03 -2.03
N ALA A 378 -21.31 -5.44 -3.29
CA ALA A 378 -21.68 -6.81 -3.63
C ALA A 378 -20.63 -7.83 -3.16
N ALA A 379 -19.33 -7.54 -3.37
CA ALA A 379 -18.25 -8.39 -2.90
C ALA A 379 -18.19 -8.49 -1.37
N LEU A 380 -18.39 -7.37 -0.66
CA LEU A 380 -18.43 -7.33 0.80
C LEU A 380 -19.69 -7.99 1.39
N ALA A 381 -20.84 -7.86 0.72
CA ALA A 381 -22.06 -8.56 1.10
C ALA A 381 -21.89 -10.07 0.95
N ALA A 382 -21.30 -10.53 -0.16
CA ALA A 382 -21.01 -11.95 -0.38
C ALA A 382 -20.00 -12.49 0.65
N LEU A 383 -18.94 -11.73 0.94
CA LEU A 383 -17.96 -12.06 1.98
C LEU A 383 -18.61 -12.12 3.37
N GLY A 384 -19.42 -11.11 3.71
CA GLY A 384 -20.13 -11.03 4.97
C GLY A 384 -21.14 -12.15 5.15
N ALA A 385 -21.88 -12.52 4.11
CA ALA A 385 -22.78 -13.66 4.12
C ALA A 385 -22.02 -14.98 4.33
N GLY A 386 -20.87 -15.17 3.67
CA GLY A 386 -20.03 -16.36 3.85
C GLY A 386 -19.32 -16.42 5.20
N ALA A 387 -19.11 -15.28 5.85
CA ALA A 387 -18.47 -15.16 7.16
C ALA A 387 -19.46 -15.04 8.33
N ASP A 388 -20.76 -14.91 8.05
CA ASP A 388 -21.79 -14.57 9.04
C ASP A 388 -21.50 -13.24 9.77
N ASP A 389 -20.96 -12.27 9.03
CA ASP A 389 -20.57 -10.96 9.54
C ASP A 389 -21.00 -9.85 8.58
N GLN A 390 -22.17 -9.25 8.85
CA GLN A 390 -22.71 -8.15 8.05
C GLN A 390 -22.00 -6.82 8.32
N THR A 391 -21.19 -6.70 9.38
CA THR A 391 -20.55 -5.43 9.77
C THR A 391 -19.56 -4.90 8.73
N LEU A 392 -19.12 -5.77 7.80
CA LEU A 392 -18.33 -5.38 6.64
C LEU A 392 -19.01 -4.32 5.75
N LEU A 393 -20.35 -4.23 5.78
CA LEU A 393 -21.11 -3.25 5.01
C LEU A 393 -21.02 -1.83 5.59
N CYS A 394 -20.52 -1.64 6.81
CA CYS A 394 -20.20 -0.30 7.33
C CYS A 394 -19.18 0.43 6.45
N LEU A 395 -18.27 -0.30 5.80
CA LEU A 395 -17.28 0.26 4.88
C LEU A 395 -17.95 0.96 3.67
N PRO A 396 -18.71 0.29 2.78
CA PRO A 396 -19.34 0.96 1.65
C PRO A 396 -20.31 2.05 2.08
N PHE A 397 -21.00 1.93 3.22
CA PHE A 397 -21.87 3.00 3.72
C PHE A 397 -21.11 4.26 4.10
N ALA A 398 -20.00 4.14 4.84
CA ALA A 398 -19.14 5.26 5.19
C ALA A 398 -18.54 5.96 3.96
N ALA A 399 -18.38 5.24 2.84
CA ALA A 399 -17.81 5.79 1.62
C ALA A 399 -18.73 6.82 0.93
N LEU A 400 -20.07 6.69 1.06
CA LEU A 400 -21.05 7.53 0.36
C LEU A 400 -20.93 9.03 0.68
N PRO A 401 -20.96 9.48 1.94
CA PRO A 401 -20.86 10.91 2.25
C PRO A 401 -19.48 11.47 1.90
N ILE A 402 -18.42 10.68 2.08
CA ILE A 402 -17.05 11.08 1.75
C ILE A 402 -16.87 11.24 0.24
N ALA A 403 -17.37 10.27 -0.55
CA ALA A 403 -17.38 10.36 -2.01
C ALA A 403 -18.20 11.57 -2.47
N THR A 404 -19.36 11.81 -1.86
CA THR A 404 -20.18 12.99 -2.16
C THR A 404 -19.41 14.28 -1.98
N LEU A 405 -18.75 14.46 -0.85
CA LEU A 405 -17.99 15.69 -0.55
C LEU A 405 -16.75 15.87 -1.44
N THR A 406 -16.16 14.77 -1.92
CA THR A 406 -14.91 14.80 -2.69
C THR A 406 -15.12 14.87 -4.18
N LEU A 407 -16.07 14.09 -4.72
CA LEU A 407 -16.36 13.99 -6.16
C LEU A 407 -17.18 15.17 -6.69
N THR A 408 -17.93 15.87 -5.84
CA THR A 408 -18.73 17.04 -6.26
C THR A 408 -17.96 18.37 -6.16
N ARG A 409 -16.63 18.32 -5.99
CA ARG A 409 -15.79 19.52 -5.97
C ARG A 409 -15.73 20.13 -7.36
N ARG A 410 -15.93 21.45 -7.46
CA ARG A 410 -15.87 22.19 -8.73
C ARG A 410 -14.45 22.09 -9.30
N PRO A 411 -14.22 21.45 -10.47
CA PRO A 411 -12.89 21.27 -11.05
C PRO A 411 -12.10 22.57 -11.22
N ALA A 412 -12.81 23.65 -11.59
CA ALA A 412 -12.23 24.98 -11.76
C ALA A 412 -11.57 25.55 -10.49
N LEU A 413 -12.09 25.20 -9.31
CA LEU A 413 -11.61 25.69 -8.00
C LEU A 413 -10.68 24.71 -7.29
N MET A 414 -10.39 23.55 -7.89
CA MET A 414 -9.41 22.63 -7.31
C MET A 414 -8.06 23.35 -7.17
N ARG A 415 -7.31 23.00 -6.14
CA ARG A 415 -5.92 23.42 -5.93
C ARG A 415 -5.02 22.21 -6.18
N MET A 416 -3.72 22.46 -6.34
CA MET A 416 -2.74 21.38 -6.43
C MET A 416 -2.89 20.47 -5.21
N PRO A 417 -3.18 19.17 -5.42
CA PRO A 417 -3.32 18.25 -4.32
C PRO A 417 -1.98 18.12 -3.60
N THR A 418 -2.00 18.33 -2.30
CA THR A 418 -0.88 17.96 -1.42
C THR A 418 -1.04 16.50 -1.00
N PRO A 419 0.05 15.81 -0.61
CA PRO A 419 -0.06 14.45 -0.08
C PRO A 419 -1.09 14.33 1.05
N LEU A 420 -1.13 15.32 1.95
CA LEU A 420 -2.12 15.37 3.03
C LEU A 420 -3.55 15.48 2.49
N ALA A 421 -3.80 16.36 1.51
CA ALA A 421 -5.12 16.52 0.92
C ALA A 421 -5.63 15.25 0.22
N MET A 422 -4.72 14.41 -0.28
CA MET A 422 -5.06 13.10 -0.85
C MET A 422 -5.36 12.05 0.22
N MET A 423 -4.74 12.13 1.40
CA MET A 423 -4.98 11.19 2.50
C MET A 423 -6.26 11.50 3.29
N VAL A 424 -6.68 12.76 3.37
CA VAL A 424 -7.85 13.18 4.15
C VAL A 424 -9.12 12.39 3.82
N PRO A 425 -9.51 12.19 2.54
CA PRO A 425 -10.67 11.36 2.21
C PRO A 425 -10.57 9.93 2.74
N SER A 426 -9.42 9.27 2.57
CA SER A 426 -9.20 7.90 3.05
C SER A 426 -9.27 7.82 4.58
N PHE A 427 -8.69 8.79 5.30
CA PHE A 427 -8.79 8.86 6.75
C PHE A 427 -10.23 9.13 7.20
N ALA A 428 -10.93 10.09 6.59
CA ALA A 428 -12.32 10.39 6.94
C ALA A 428 -13.23 9.18 6.69
N PHE A 429 -13.01 8.46 5.59
CA PHE A 429 -13.67 7.20 5.28
C PHE A 429 -13.42 6.13 6.35
N LEU A 430 -12.16 5.86 6.70
CA LEU A 430 -11.82 4.85 7.71
C LEU A 430 -12.34 5.22 9.10
N SER A 431 -12.24 6.49 9.49
CA SER A 431 -12.77 6.98 10.76
C SER A 431 -14.29 6.86 10.83
N LEU A 432 -15.01 7.21 9.75
CA LEU A 432 -16.45 7.07 9.69
C LEU A 432 -16.88 5.59 9.70
N ALA A 433 -16.19 4.73 8.94
CA ALA A 433 -16.45 3.29 8.96
C ALA A 433 -16.22 2.69 10.36
N GLY A 434 -15.15 3.10 11.05
CA GLY A 434 -14.89 2.69 12.43
C GLY A 434 -15.96 3.19 13.40
N ALA A 435 -16.44 4.43 13.22
CA ALA A 435 -17.54 4.96 14.02
C ALA A 435 -18.84 4.18 13.81
N LEU A 436 -19.21 3.87 12.57
CA LEU A 436 -20.37 3.03 12.25
C LEU A 436 -20.23 1.64 12.90
N PHE A 437 -19.07 1.00 12.72
CA PHE A 437 -18.79 -0.29 13.38
C PHE A 437 -18.96 -0.23 14.90
N LEU A 438 -18.49 0.85 15.55
CA LEU A 438 -18.66 1.03 16.99
C LEU A 438 -20.12 1.27 17.39
N LEU A 439 -20.88 2.04 16.60
CA LEU A 439 -22.32 2.23 16.83
C LEU A 439 -23.07 0.90 16.76
N GLN A 440 -22.78 0.07 15.76
CA GLN A 440 -23.36 -1.26 15.64
C GLN A 440 -22.99 -2.16 16.83
N GLN A 441 -21.69 -2.24 17.17
CA GLN A 441 -21.19 -3.16 18.20
C GLN A 441 -21.54 -2.76 19.63
N GLN A 442 -21.51 -1.46 19.94
CA GLN A 442 -21.68 -0.96 21.31
C GLN A 442 -23.12 -0.52 21.60
N LEU A 443 -23.81 0.03 20.60
CA LEU A 443 -25.16 0.58 20.77
C LEU A 443 -26.23 -0.27 20.08
N GLY A 444 -25.87 -1.36 19.40
CA GLY A 444 -26.81 -2.25 18.74
C GLY A 444 -27.56 -1.59 17.59
N VAL A 445 -27.01 -0.53 16.99
CA VAL A 445 -27.65 0.17 15.87
C VAL A 445 -27.77 -0.78 14.68
N SER A 446 -28.97 -0.93 14.14
CA SER A 446 -29.20 -1.77 12.96
C SER A 446 -28.44 -1.23 11.75
N LEU A 447 -27.79 -2.12 11.01
CA LEU A 447 -27.05 -1.80 9.79
C LEU A 447 -27.91 -1.10 8.73
N TRP A 448 -29.22 -1.40 8.70
CA TRP A 448 -30.18 -0.70 7.84
C TRP A 448 -30.30 0.78 8.19
N LEU A 449 -30.37 1.11 9.48
CA LEU A 449 -30.45 2.50 9.95
C LEU A 449 -29.17 3.27 9.60
N GLU A 450 -28.01 2.64 9.72
CA GLU A 450 -26.74 3.25 9.29
C GLU A 450 -26.73 3.54 7.79
N GLY A 451 -27.17 2.58 6.97
CA GLY A 451 -27.29 2.76 5.52
C GLY A 451 -28.24 3.91 5.16
N VAL A 452 -29.43 3.96 5.78
CA VAL A 452 -30.40 5.04 5.60
C VAL A 452 -29.82 6.38 6.05
N ALA A 453 -29.12 6.45 7.19
CA ALA A 453 -28.50 7.67 7.68
C ALA A 453 -27.40 8.17 6.73
N MET A 454 -26.53 7.29 6.23
CA MET A 454 -25.49 7.67 5.27
C MET A 454 -26.08 8.17 3.94
N LEU A 455 -27.17 7.56 3.47
CA LEU A 455 -27.93 8.05 2.31
C LEU A 455 -28.59 9.40 2.60
N ALA A 456 -29.21 9.56 3.77
CA ALA A 456 -29.85 10.79 4.21
C ALA A 456 -28.86 11.95 4.39
N VAL A 457 -27.57 11.68 4.62
CA VAL A 457 -26.51 12.69 4.58
C VAL A 457 -26.02 12.94 3.15
N SER A 458 -25.84 11.87 2.36
CA SER A 458 -25.27 11.97 1.01
C SER A 458 -26.19 12.65 0.00
N VAL A 459 -27.50 12.37 0.05
CA VAL A 459 -28.48 12.94 -0.89
C VAL A 459 -28.61 14.47 -0.74
N PRO A 460 -28.81 15.04 0.46
CA PRO A 460 -28.82 16.49 0.64
C PRO A 460 -27.49 17.14 0.27
N LEU A 461 -26.34 16.49 0.52
CA LEU A 461 -25.04 17.00 0.10
C LEU A 461 -24.92 17.04 -1.44
N LEU A 462 -25.49 16.07 -2.14
CA LEU A 462 -25.60 16.09 -3.59
C LEU A 462 -26.49 17.24 -4.06
N ILE A 463 -27.69 17.38 -3.48
CA ILE A 463 -28.67 18.42 -3.85
C ILE A 463 -28.12 19.81 -3.55
N TRP A 464 -27.54 20.05 -2.37
CA TRP A 464 -26.97 21.36 -2.02
C TRP A 464 -25.88 21.83 -2.98
N ARG A 465 -25.22 20.89 -3.66
CA ARG A 465 -24.08 21.18 -4.51
C ARG A 465 -24.47 21.51 -5.95
N TRP A 466 -25.66 21.11 -6.40
CA TRP A 466 -26.15 21.22 -7.78
C TRP A 466 -27.44 22.00 -7.86
#